data_AF-A0A8H6WY68-F1
#
_entry.id   AF-A0A8H6WY68-F1
#
_cell.length_a   1.000
_cell.length_b   1.000
_cell.length_c   1.000
_cell.angle_alpha   90.00
_cell.angle_beta   90.00
_cell.angle_gamma   90.00
#
_symmetry.space_group_name_H-M   'P 1'
#
loop_
_entity.id
_entity.type
_entity.pdbx_description
1 polymer ?
#
loop_
_entity_poly.entity_id
_entity_poly.type
_entity_poly.pdbx_seq_one_letter_code
_entity_poly.pdbx_strand_id
1 'polypeptide(L)'
;MPGQNDEDYDGVTSGWFGGGKKGRKLRWNKFKWILTPTLSALQTTPELVLSTLAASAAIFTSILGFAGILLNNRGFLAVYTFLLWVCFGLMVVPGYLTYKHRSLNLEAKINNQWSNDLGADGRLRIQNSLGCCGYFSPFVEATVSSTCYARSILPGCKAPYLDFEKLVLMRWYTASFGLVPLHIAVMVSGLLCSNHVTYRFGKGMTPKAYRLSMNSMAVIMDNYANQLAEQYGPEVATEILARSRSNLNLSEAYSTGGPQPPYQRTRS
;
A
#
# COMPACT_ATOMS: atom_id res chain seq x y z
N MET A 1 15.77 -53.41 -15.63
CA MET A 1 14.34 -53.52 -16.01
C MET A 1 13.52 -52.75 -14.96
N PRO A 2 12.54 -51.93 -15.38
CA PRO A 2 11.80 -50.97 -14.54
C PRO A 2 10.46 -51.51 -13.99
N GLY A 3 9.86 -50.79 -13.05
CA GLY A 3 8.46 -50.93 -12.58
C GLY A 3 8.31 -50.46 -11.12
N GLN A 4 7.95 -49.19 -10.91
CA GLN A 4 6.60 -48.72 -10.55
C GLN A 4 6.23 -49.03 -9.09
N ASN A 5 6.14 -47.98 -8.27
CA ASN A 5 5.01 -47.70 -7.38
C ASN A 5 5.28 -46.39 -6.63
N ASP A 6 4.74 -45.31 -7.21
CA ASP A 6 4.73 -43.96 -6.68
C ASP A 6 3.30 -43.69 -6.19
N GLU A 7 2.92 -44.15 -4.99
CA GLU A 7 1.60 -43.86 -4.42
C GLU A 7 1.71 -43.67 -2.91
N ASP A 8 1.87 -42.41 -2.49
CA ASP A 8 1.44 -41.89 -1.17
C ASP A 8 1.43 -40.36 -1.24
N TYR A 9 0.40 -39.82 -1.91
CA TYR A 9 0.02 -38.41 -1.82
C TYR A 9 -1.38 -38.32 -1.21
N ASP A 10 -1.42 -38.33 0.12
CA ASP A 10 -2.65 -38.19 0.89
C ASP A 10 -3.26 -36.80 0.71
N GLY A 11 -4.37 -36.76 -0.03
CA GLY A 11 -5.24 -35.61 -0.15
C GLY A 11 -5.87 -35.26 1.20
N VAL A 12 -5.43 -34.14 1.79
CA VAL A 12 -6.13 -33.51 2.91
C VAL A 12 -7.48 -32.99 2.42
N THR A 13 -8.50 -33.80 2.65
CA THR A 13 -9.91 -33.46 2.54
C THR A 13 -10.27 -32.50 3.67
N SER A 14 -10.25 -31.21 3.38
CA SER A 14 -10.71 -30.14 4.29
C SER A 14 -12.25 -30.09 4.33
N GLY A 15 -12.85 -31.10 4.95
CA GLY A 15 -14.30 -31.26 5.15
C GLY A 15 -14.85 -30.61 6.43
N TRP A 16 -14.32 -29.47 6.89
CA TRP A 16 -14.76 -28.88 8.17
C TRP A 16 -15.75 -27.69 8.04
N PHE A 17 -15.88 -27.01 6.89
CA PHE A 17 -16.86 -25.91 6.78
C PHE A 17 -17.80 -26.08 5.58
N GLY A 18 -18.81 -26.91 5.81
CA GLY A 18 -20.04 -26.92 5.02
C GLY A 18 -20.78 -25.58 5.13
N GLY A 19 -21.33 -25.14 4.00
CA GLY A 19 -22.21 -23.98 3.95
C GLY A 19 -22.17 -23.27 2.60
N GLY A 20 -22.69 -23.93 1.56
CA GLY A 20 -22.86 -23.34 0.23
C GLY A 20 -23.81 -22.13 0.25
N LYS A 21 -23.27 -20.94 0.54
CA LYS A 21 -23.92 -19.68 0.20
C LYS A 21 -23.65 -19.42 -1.28
N LYS A 22 -24.69 -19.55 -2.12
CA LYS A 22 -24.69 -19.06 -3.50
C LYS A 22 -24.20 -17.61 -3.49
N GLY A 23 -22.97 -17.39 -3.95
CA GLY A 23 -22.40 -16.06 -4.07
C GLY A 23 -23.30 -15.22 -4.96
N ARG A 24 -23.96 -14.21 -4.39
CA ARG A 24 -24.55 -13.13 -5.19
C ARG A 24 -23.41 -12.57 -6.02
N LYS A 25 -23.41 -12.85 -7.33
CA LYS A 25 -22.59 -12.12 -8.30
C LYS A 25 -22.88 -10.64 -8.08
N LEU A 26 -21.98 -9.97 -7.36
CA LEU A 26 -22.02 -8.53 -7.19
C LEU A 26 -21.91 -7.96 -8.60
N ARG A 27 -23.03 -7.46 -9.13
CA ARG A 27 -23.09 -6.82 -10.44
C ARG A 27 -22.22 -5.57 -10.34
N TRP A 28 -20.98 -5.69 -10.81
CA TRP A 28 -19.96 -4.65 -10.96
C TRP A 28 -20.47 -3.37 -11.67
N ASN A 29 -21.64 -3.44 -12.31
CA ASN A 29 -22.27 -2.32 -12.99
C ASN A 29 -22.75 -1.19 -12.05
N LYS A 30 -22.80 -1.38 -10.72
CA LYS A 30 -23.08 -0.27 -9.78
C LYS A 30 -21.83 0.55 -9.43
N PHE A 31 -20.64 -0.03 -9.53
CA PHE A 31 -19.38 0.69 -9.29
C PHE A 31 -19.01 1.59 -10.48
N LYS A 32 -19.51 1.28 -11.67
CA LYS A 32 -19.35 2.11 -12.88
C LYS A 32 -19.93 3.53 -12.73
N TRP A 33 -20.98 3.70 -11.93
CA TRP A 33 -21.62 5.00 -11.69
C TRP A 33 -20.91 5.87 -10.64
N ILE A 34 -19.86 5.36 -9.99
CA ILE A 34 -19.08 6.11 -8.99
C ILE A 34 -17.95 6.90 -9.68
N LEU A 35 -17.54 6.54 -10.90
CA LEU A 35 -16.35 7.09 -11.54
C LEU A 35 -16.59 7.99 -12.77
N THR A 36 -17.79 8.00 -13.38
CA THR A 36 -17.93 8.60 -14.73
C THR A 36 -19.04 9.63 -15.00
N PRO A 37 -19.75 10.20 -14.02
CA PRO A 37 -20.37 11.52 -14.28
C PRO A 37 -20.11 12.60 -13.22
N THR A 38 -19.43 12.31 -12.12
CA THR A 38 -19.24 13.29 -11.02
C THR A 38 -18.06 14.22 -11.20
N LEU A 39 -17.22 14.03 -12.24
CA LEU A 39 -16.04 14.88 -12.48
C LEU A 39 -16.33 16.07 -13.42
N SER A 40 -17.45 16.07 -14.15
CA SER A 40 -17.70 17.05 -15.21
C SER A 40 -18.99 17.86 -15.08
N ALA A 41 -19.81 17.63 -14.04
CA ALA A 41 -21.11 18.26 -14.02
C ALA A 41 -21.09 19.71 -13.55
N LEU A 42 -20.48 20.06 -12.40
CA LEU A 42 -20.63 21.40 -11.85
C LEU A 42 -19.34 21.91 -11.19
N GLN A 43 -18.89 23.05 -11.71
CA GLN A 43 -17.57 23.62 -11.55
C GLN A 43 -17.44 24.35 -10.21
N THR A 44 -17.10 23.65 -9.13
CA THR A 44 -16.46 24.24 -7.94
C THR A 44 -14.94 24.09 -8.10
N THR A 45 -14.34 25.08 -8.77
CA THR A 45 -12.91 25.11 -9.11
C THR A 45 -11.93 24.73 -7.98
N PRO A 46 -12.14 25.06 -6.69
CA PRO A 46 -11.18 24.68 -5.65
C PRO A 46 -11.23 23.19 -5.28
N GLU A 47 -12.40 22.56 -5.26
CA GLU A 47 -12.55 21.17 -4.79
C GLU A 47 -11.91 20.18 -5.77
N LEU A 48 -12.08 20.43 -7.07
CA LEU A 48 -11.48 19.63 -8.13
C LEU A 48 -9.95 19.76 -8.15
N VAL A 49 -9.44 20.99 -8.02
CA VAL A 49 -7.99 21.25 -7.98
C VAL A 49 -7.35 20.58 -6.78
N LEU A 50 -7.96 20.70 -5.59
CA LEU A 50 -7.44 20.06 -4.37
C LEU A 50 -7.45 18.53 -4.46
N SER A 51 -8.50 17.93 -5.01
CA SER A 51 -8.54 16.47 -5.22
C SER A 51 -7.52 15.97 -6.24
N THR A 52 -7.27 16.75 -7.29
CA THR A 52 -6.26 16.42 -8.31
C THR A 52 -4.85 16.51 -7.74
N LEU A 53 -4.58 17.57 -6.96
CA LEU A 53 -3.31 17.73 -6.25
C LEU A 53 -3.10 16.62 -5.21
N ALA A 54 -4.15 16.24 -4.49
CA ALA A 54 -4.12 15.12 -3.55
C ALA A 54 -3.77 13.81 -4.27
N ALA A 55 -4.40 13.55 -5.42
CA ALA A 55 -4.14 12.36 -6.22
C ALA A 55 -2.71 12.33 -6.79
N SER A 56 -2.22 13.44 -7.35
CA SER A 56 -0.85 13.51 -7.87
C SER A 56 0.19 13.36 -6.77
N ALA A 57 -0.03 13.99 -5.61
CA ALA A 57 0.84 13.83 -4.45
C ALA A 57 0.82 12.37 -3.96
N ALA A 58 -0.35 11.75 -3.86
CA ALA A 58 -0.48 10.35 -3.43
C ALA A 58 0.28 9.39 -4.37
N ILE A 59 0.16 9.56 -5.70
CA ILE A 59 0.90 8.76 -6.68
C ILE A 59 2.42 8.93 -6.48
N PHE A 60 2.89 10.18 -6.35
CA PHE A 60 4.30 10.46 -6.11
C PHE A 60 4.80 9.81 -4.80
N THR A 61 4.03 9.90 -3.71
CA THR A 61 4.36 9.23 -2.45
C THR A 61 4.39 7.72 -2.58
N SER A 62 3.51 7.12 -3.40
CA SER A 62 3.50 5.69 -3.64
C SER A 62 4.79 5.21 -4.32
N ILE A 63 5.32 6.00 -5.27
CA ILE A 63 6.59 5.68 -5.94
C ILE A 63 7.75 5.71 -4.94
N LEU A 64 7.80 6.73 -4.08
CA LEU A 64 8.83 6.86 -3.04
C LEU A 64 8.75 5.74 -1.99
N GLY A 65 7.54 5.34 -1.60
CA GLY A 65 7.33 4.21 -0.70
C GLY A 65 7.81 2.89 -1.31
N PHE A 66 7.48 2.64 -2.58
CA PHE A 66 7.94 1.46 -3.31
C PHE A 66 9.47 1.43 -3.45
N ALA A 67 10.09 2.56 -3.80
CA ALA A 67 11.55 2.69 -3.89
C ALA A 67 12.22 2.49 -2.51
N GLY A 68 11.63 3.02 -1.44
CA GLY A 68 12.14 2.89 -0.07
C GLY A 68 12.19 1.44 0.43
N ILE A 69 11.21 0.62 0.04
CA ILE A 69 11.18 -0.81 0.35
C ILE A 69 12.25 -1.56 -0.44
N LEU A 70 12.38 -1.31 -1.75
CA LEU A 70 13.36 -1.99 -2.60
C LEU A 70 14.81 -1.68 -2.24
N LEU A 71 15.10 -0.42 -1.93
CA LEU A 71 16.46 0.06 -1.64
C LEU A 71 16.88 -0.18 -0.18
N ASN A 72 15.96 -0.64 0.69
CA ASN A 72 16.19 -0.86 2.11
C ASN A 72 16.93 0.32 2.79
N ASN A 73 16.55 1.55 2.41
CA ASN A 73 17.20 2.78 2.85
C ASN A 73 16.25 3.60 3.73
N ARG A 74 16.68 3.84 4.97
CA ARG A 74 15.91 4.57 5.99
C ARG A 74 15.58 6.00 5.58
N GLY A 75 16.43 6.66 4.79
CA GLY A 75 16.19 8.03 4.35
C GLY A 75 14.96 8.15 3.45
N PHE A 76 14.81 7.23 2.49
CA PHE A 76 13.63 7.19 1.61
C PHE A 76 12.36 6.87 2.38
N LEU A 77 12.44 5.98 3.36
CA LEU A 77 11.30 5.61 4.20
C LEU A 77 10.87 6.76 5.13
N ALA A 78 11.82 7.54 5.65
CA ALA A 78 11.52 8.75 6.42
C ALA A 78 10.81 9.82 5.57
N VAL A 79 11.30 10.10 4.36
CA VAL A 79 10.66 11.05 3.43
C VAL A 79 9.25 10.56 3.06
N TYR A 80 9.08 9.26 2.82
CA TYR A 80 7.77 8.67 2.59
C TYR A 80 6.81 8.91 3.76
N THR A 81 7.23 8.64 5.00
CA THR A 81 6.38 8.87 6.18
C THR A 81 6.01 10.35 6.37
N PHE A 82 6.91 11.28 6.07
CA PHE A 82 6.62 12.71 6.10
C PHE A 82 5.59 13.10 5.04
N LEU A 83 5.76 12.63 3.80
CA LEU A 83 4.83 12.96 2.72
C LEU A 83 3.44 12.33 2.93
N LEU A 84 3.32 11.21 3.64
CA LEU A 84 2.02 10.66 4.03
C LEU A 84 1.18 11.64 4.87
N TRP A 85 1.81 12.46 5.73
CA TRP A 85 1.11 13.52 6.47
C TRP A 85 0.61 14.63 5.56
N VAL A 86 1.41 15.01 4.55
CA VAL A 86 0.99 16.00 3.54
C VAL A 86 -0.20 15.47 2.74
N CYS A 87 -0.14 14.21 2.28
CA CYS A 87 -1.25 13.56 1.60
C CYS A 87 -2.50 13.45 2.48
N PHE A 88 -2.34 13.19 3.78
CA PHE A 88 -3.44 13.15 4.74
C PHE A 88 -4.17 14.50 4.81
N GLY A 89 -3.42 15.60 4.95
CA GLY A 89 -3.99 16.95 4.92
C GLY A 89 -4.72 17.25 3.63
N LEU A 90 -4.10 16.97 2.48
CA LEU A 90 -4.69 17.18 1.15
C LEU A 90 -5.95 16.32 0.90
N MET A 91 -6.09 15.18 1.58
CA MET A 91 -7.28 14.33 1.49
C MET A 91 -8.44 14.85 2.37
N VAL A 92 -8.13 15.32 3.58
CA VAL A 92 -9.13 15.80 4.55
C VAL A 92 -9.73 17.14 4.14
N VAL A 93 -8.92 18.06 3.57
CA VAL A 93 -9.37 19.40 3.17
C VAL A 93 -10.57 19.38 2.21
N PRO A 94 -10.55 18.70 1.04
CA PRO A 94 -11.71 18.66 0.15
C PRO A 94 -12.91 17.93 0.80
N GLY A 95 -12.67 16.93 1.66
CA GLY A 95 -13.74 16.27 2.43
C GLY A 95 -14.45 17.21 3.40
N TYR A 96 -13.70 18.08 4.09
CA TYR A 96 -14.26 19.08 4.98
C TYR A 96 -14.98 20.21 4.23
N LEU A 97 -14.40 20.70 3.14
CA LEU A 97 -15.00 21.76 2.32
C LEU A 97 -16.34 21.32 1.73
N THR A 98 -16.42 20.11 1.18
CA THR A 98 -17.67 19.55 0.62
C THR A 98 -18.74 19.34 1.70
N TYR A 99 -18.36 18.87 2.88
CA TYR A 99 -19.26 18.78 4.04
C TYR A 99 -19.79 20.15 4.49
N LYS A 100 -18.91 21.14 4.59
CA LYS A 100 -19.26 22.53 4.93
C LYS A 100 -20.19 23.13 3.88
N HIS A 101 -19.95 22.86 2.60
CA HIS A 101 -20.75 23.38 1.51
C HIS A 101 -22.20 22.86 1.57
N ARG A 102 -22.38 21.57 1.86
CA ARG A 102 -23.69 20.93 2.02
C ARG A 102 -24.47 21.47 3.22
N SER A 103 -23.80 21.67 4.35
CA SER A 103 -24.45 22.04 5.61
C SER A 103 -24.86 23.51 5.69
N LEU A 104 -24.09 24.41 5.05
CA LEU A 104 -24.31 25.85 5.14
C LEU A 104 -25.07 26.41 3.92
N ASN A 105 -26.34 26.77 4.14
CA ASN A 105 -27.25 27.50 3.24
C ASN A 105 -27.01 27.23 1.74
N LEU A 106 -27.09 25.95 1.36
CA LEU A 106 -26.86 25.49 -0.01
C LEU A 106 -27.85 26.14 -1.00
N GLU A 107 -29.08 26.38 -0.56
CA GLU A 107 -30.13 26.98 -1.38
C GLU A 107 -29.81 28.41 -1.80
N ALA A 108 -29.36 29.26 -0.87
CA ALA A 108 -28.96 30.62 -1.20
C ALA A 108 -27.75 30.66 -2.13
N LYS A 109 -26.77 29.77 -1.94
CA LYS A 109 -25.60 29.66 -2.82
C LYS A 109 -25.99 29.27 -4.23
N ILE A 110 -26.86 28.28 -4.39
CA ILE A 110 -27.35 27.82 -5.68
C ILE A 110 -28.16 28.92 -6.39
N ASN A 111 -28.97 29.68 -5.65
CA ASN A 111 -29.69 30.82 -6.21
C ASN A 111 -28.73 31.89 -6.73
N ASN A 112 -27.72 32.27 -5.93
CA ASN A 112 -26.71 33.24 -6.35
C ASN A 112 -25.89 32.73 -7.55
N GLN A 113 -25.52 31.44 -7.53
CA GLN A 113 -24.78 30.81 -8.61
C GLN A 113 -25.61 30.81 -9.90
N TRP A 114 -26.91 30.51 -9.82
CA TRP A 114 -27.79 30.52 -10.98
C TRP A 114 -27.89 31.91 -11.62
N SER A 115 -28.14 32.95 -10.82
CA SER A 115 -28.37 34.32 -11.34
C SER A 115 -27.08 35.02 -11.79
N ASN A 116 -25.99 34.88 -11.03
CA ASN A 116 -24.77 35.70 -11.22
C ASN A 116 -23.60 34.93 -11.86
N ASP A 117 -23.40 33.66 -11.52
CA ASP A 117 -22.20 32.92 -11.93
C ASP A 117 -22.44 32.02 -13.15
N LEU A 118 -23.66 31.52 -13.31
CA LEU A 118 -24.04 30.67 -14.43
C LEU A 118 -24.43 31.53 -15.64
N GLY A 119 -23.53 31.63 -16.60
CA GLY A 119 -23.84 32.16 -17.93
C GLY A 119 -24.89 31.32 -18.67
N ALA A 120 -25.35 31.83 -19.83
CA ALA A 120 -26.39 31.20 -20.64
C ALA A 120 -26.07 29.74 -21.01
N ASP A 121 -24.82 29.44 -21.36
CA ASP A 121 -24.36 28.09 -21.70
C ASP A 121 -24.38 27.14 -20.50
N GLY A 122 -24.02 27.63 -19.32
CA GLY A 122 -24.05 26.85 -18.08
C GLY A 122 -25.48 26.45 -17.71
N ARG A 123 -26.40 27.41 -17.77
CA ARG A 123 -27.84 27.16 -17.53
C ARG A 123 -28.40 26.17 -18.55
N LEU A 124 -28.04 26.30 -19.82
CA LEU A 124 -28.48 25.40 -20.89
C LEU A 124 -28.03 23.95 -20.65
N ARG A 125 -26.79 23.74 -20.21
CA ARG A 125 -26.28 22.40 -19.87
C ARG A 125 -27.06 21.77 -18.72
N ILE A 126 -27.36 22.54 -17.68
CA ILE A 126 -28.16 22.06 -16.54
C ILE A 126 -29.58 21.72 -17.00
N GLN A 127 -30.23 22.62 -17.75
CA GLN A 127 -31.59 22.43 -18.26
C GLN A 127 -31.71 21.17 -19.12
N ASN A 128 -30.77 20.97 -20.04
CA ASN A 128 -30.74 19.79 -20.90
C ASN A 128 -30.44 18.50 -20.14
N SER A 129 -29.59 18.57 -19.10
CA SER A 129 -29.20 17.37 -18.33
C SER A 129 -30.26 16.96 -17.29
N LEU A 130 -30.93 17.93 -16.66
CA LEU A 130 -31.95 17.69 -15.63
C LEU A 130 -33.38 17.63 -16.19
N GLY A 131 -33.59 17.99 -17.46
CA GLY A 131 -34.92 17.98 -18.08
C GLY A 131 -35.88 19.00 -17.47
N CYS A 132 -35.38 20.19 -17.15
CA CYS A 132 -36.11 21.28 -16.49
C CYS A 132 -35.95 22.59 -17.27
N CYS A 133 -36.82 23.58 -17.03
CA CYS A 133 -36.82 24.83 -17.78
C CYS A 133 -36.98 26.06 -16.87
N GLY A 134 -36.04 27.00 -16.97
CA GLY A 134 -35.92 28.16 -16.08
C GLY A 134 -35.62 27.80 -14.63
N TYR A 135 -35.49 28.80 -13.76
CA TYR A 135 -35.14 28.55 -12.35
C TYR A 135 -36.35 28.13 -11.52
N PHE A 136 -37.33 29.03 -11.39
CA PHE A 136 -38.62 28.76 -10.74
C PHE A 136 -39.71 28.31 -11.72
N SER A 137 -39.69 28.88 -12.92
CA SER A 137 -40.64 28.59 -14.00
C SER A 137 -39.97 28.84 -15.36
N PRO A 138 -40.55 28.35 -16.46
CA PRO A 138 -40.03 28.56 -17.82
C PRO A 138 -39.84 30.03 -18.24
N PHE A 139 -40.43 30.97 -17.50
CA PHE A 139 -40.38 32.40 -17.80
C PHE A 139 -39.25 33.15 -17.08
N VAL A 140 -38.65 32.54 -16.04
CA VAL A 140 -37.68 33.22 -15.17
C VAL A 140 -36.28 32.65 -15.41
N GLU A 141 -35.40 33.49 -15.95
CA GLU A 141 -33.97 33.18 -16.18
C GLU A 141 -33.73 31.85 -16.93
N ALA A 142 -34.60 31.55 -17.89
CA ALA A 142 -34.47 30.38 -18.76
C ALA A 142 -33.58 30.68 -19.97
N THR A 143 -32.66 29.77 -20.31
CA THR A 143 -31.98 29.79 -21.60
C THR A 143 -32.84 29.03 -22.61
N VAL A 144 -33.19 29.68 -23.72
CA VAL A 144 -34.05 29.06 -24.74
C VAL A 144 -33.31 27.90 -25.41
N SER A 145 -34.00 26.76 -25.52
CA SER A 145 -33.54 25.55 -26.18
C SER A 145 -34.66 24.92 -27.00
N SER A 146 -34.36 23.83 -27.73
CA SER A 146 -35.38 23.07 -28.47
C SER A 146 -36.44 22.46 -27.53
N THR A 147 -36.07 22.17 -26.28
CA THR A 147 -36.95 21.59 -25.26
C THR A 147 -37.50 22.62 -24.26
N CYS A 148 -36.77 23.71 -24.04
CA CYS A 148 -37.10 24.76 -23.08
C CYS A 148 -37.49 26.05 -23.80
N TYR A 149 -38.79 26.37 -23.79
CA TYR A 149 -39.39 27.56 -24.37
C TYR A 149 -40.54 28.06 -23.48
N ALA A 150 -41.01 29.30 -23.68
CA ALA A 150 -41.93 29.97 -22.77
C ALA A 150 -43.26 29.23 -22.50
N ARG A 151 -43.72 28.36 -23.41
CA ARG A 151 -44.95 27.56 -23.23
C ARG A 151 -44.68 26.08 -22.90
N SER A 152 -43.44 25.72 -22.55
CA SER A 152 -43.13 24.34 -22.17
C SER A 152 -43.82 23.98 -20.85
N ILE A 153 -44.25 22.72 -20.72
CA ILE A 153 -44.84 22.17 -19.49
C ILE A 153 -43.78 21.68 -18.48
N LEU A 154 -42.50 21.98 -18.71
CA LEU A 154 -41.42 21.51 -17.87
C LEU A 154 -41.41 22.23 -16.51
N PRO A 155 -41.06 21.53 -15.42
CA PRO A 155 -40.92 22.15 -14.11
C PRO A 155 -39.66 23.05 -14.06
N GLY A 156 -39.63 23.96 -13.09
CA GLY A 156 -38.44 24.77 -12.80
C GLY A 156 -37.25 23.93 -12.32
N CYS A 157 -36.04 24.39 -12.63
CA CYS A 157 -34.80 23.67 -12.32
C CYS A 157 -34.39 23.71 -10.84
N LYS A 158 -34.95 24.61 -10.02
CA LYS A 158 -34.51 24.80 -8.62
C LYS A 158 -34.49 23.51 -7.80
N ALA A 159 -35.60 22.77 -7.76
CA ALA A 159 -35.71 21.53 -6.99
C ALA A 159 -34.77 20.40 -7.49
N PRO A 160 -34.82 20.00 -8.78
CA PRO A 160 -33.94 18.93 -9.27
C PRO A 160 -32.46 19.31 -9.18
N TYR A 161 -32.13 20.60 -9.32
CA TYR A 161 -30.76 21.07 -9.18
C TYR A 161 -30.27 21.01 -7.72
N LEU A 162 -31.10 21.42 -6.76
CA LEU A 162 -30.80 21.30 -5.33
C LEU A 162 -30.60 19.84 -4.90
N ASP A 163 -31.46 18.93 -5.37
CA ASP A 163 -31.36 17.51 -5.02
C ASP A 163 -30.15 16.85 -5.67
N PHE A 164 -29.82 17.23 -6.91
CA PHE A 164 -28.60 16.82 -7.57
C PHE A 164 -27.36 17.24 -6.78
N GLU A 165 -27.25 18.52 -6.42
CA GLU A 165 -26.13 19.07 -5.65
C GLU A 165 -25.98 18.37 -4.29
N LYS A 166 -27.09 18.22 -3.54
CA LYS A 166 -27.07 17.48 -2.27
C LYS A 166 -26.54 16.06 -2.44
N LEU A 167 -27.00 15.35 -3.46
CA LEU A 167 -26.59 13.96 -3.72
C LEU A 167 -25.10 13.87 -4.08
N VAL A 168 -24.60 14.76 -4.93
CA VAL A 168 -23.18 14.80 -5.32
C VAL A 168 -22.31 15.09 -4.12
N LEU A 169 -22.63 16.15 -3.35
CA LEU A 169 -21.88 16.50 -2.16
C LEU A 169 -21.90 15.38 -1.11
N MET A 170 -23.02 14.66 -0.98
CA MET A 170 -23.12 13.49 -0.09
C MET A 170 -22.07 12.45 -0.38
N ARG A 171 -21.97 12.08 -1.66
CA ARG A 171 -21.08 11.01 -2.12
C ARG A 171 -19.63 11.41 -1.94
N TRP A 172 -19.30 12.66 -2.24
CA TRP A 172 -17.94 13.18 -2.12
C TRP A 172 -17.42 13.15 -0.67
N TYR A 173 -18.11 13.80 0.28
CA TYR A 173 -17.60 13.81 1.66
C TYR A 173 -17.58 12.40 2.26
N THR A 174 -18.57 11.55 1.93
CA THR A 174 -18.62 10.16 2.41
C THR A 174 -17.44 9.35 1.87
N ALA A 175 -17.08 9.52 0.60
CA ALA A 175 -15.93 8.86 0.01
C ALA A 175 -14.60 9.35 0.62
N SER A 176 -14.42 10.67 0.77
CA SER A 176 -13.22 11.25 1.35
C SER A 176 -13.00 10.81 2.81
N PHE A 177 -14.02 10.92 3.67
CA PHE A 177 -13.91 10.48 5.07
C PHE A 177 -13.86 8.95 5.22
N GLY A 178 -14.39 8.19 4.26
CA GLY A 178 -14.24 6.74 4.23
C GLY A 178 -12.80 6.27 3.98
N LEU A 179 -11.99 7.05 3.25
CA LEU A 179 -10.58 6.74 2.96
C LEU A 179 -9.62 7.11 4.11
N VAL A 180 -10.01 8.05 4.96
CA VAL A 180 -9.22 8.50 6.13
C VAL A 180 -8.74 7.34 7.02
N PRO A 181 -9.58 6.41 7.51
CA PRO A 181 -9.11 5.31 8.36
C PRO A 181 -8.12 4.38 7.65
N LEU A 182 -8.32 4.14 6.35
CA LEU A 182 -7.38 3.35 5.53
C LEU A 182 -6.03 4.08 5.45
N HIS A 183 -6.02 5.38 5.19
CA HIS A 183 -4.80 6.17 5.15
C HIS A 183 -4.06 6.19 6.50
N ILE A 184 -4.79 6.30 7.61
CA ILE A 184 -4.21 6.20 8.97
C ILE A 184 -3.55 4.83 9.18
N ALA A 185 -4.16 3.73 8.72
CA ALA A 185 -3.53 2.40 8.81
C ALA A 185 -2.23 2.32 8.00
N VAL A 186 -2.16 2.98 6.83
CA VAL A 186 -0.93 3.09 6.03
C VAL A 186 0.14 3.92 6.74
N MET A 187 -0.25 5.02 7.40
CA MET A 187 0.68 5.84 8.19
C MET A 187 1.28 5.05 9.36
N VAL A 188 0.46 4.32 10.11
CA VAL A 188 0.93 3.45 11.20
C VAL A 188 1.88 2.37 10.66
N SER A 189 1.52 1.74 9.54
CA SER A 189 2.37 0.73 8.89
C SER A 189 3.72 1.32 8.46
N GLY A 190 3.73 2.53 7.89
CA GLY A 190 4.96 3.24 7.50
C GLY A 190 5.86 3.55 8.69
N LEU A 191 5.29 4.00 9.81
CA LEU A 191 6.03 4.25 11.05
C LEU A 191 6.66 2.97 11.63
N LEU A 192 5.91 1.86 11.63
CA LEU A 192 6.42 0.56 12.08
C LEU A 192 7.56 0.06 11.17
N CYS A 193 7.41 0.17 9.84
CA CYS A 193 8.45 -0.20 8.89
C CYS A 193 9.72 0.64 9.05
N SER A 194 9.59 1.94 9.34
CA SER A 194 10.72 2.85 9.53
C SER A 194 11.58 2.48 10.75
N ASN A 195 10.94 2.02 11.82
CA ASN A 195 11.64 1.55 13.02
C ASN A 195 12.24 0.14 12.86
N HIS A 196 11.59 -0.73 12.09
CA HIS A 196 12.03 -2.12 11.91
C HIS A 196 13.20 -2.25 10.93
N VAL A 197 13.23 -1.44 9.86
CA VAL A 197 14.29 -1.44 8.83
C VAL A 197 15.61 -0.90 9.40
N THR A 198 16.25 -1.71 10.23
CA THR A 198 17.59 -1.46 10.75
C THR A 198 18.64 -2.20 9.94
N TYR A 199 19.89 -1.72 10.01
CA TYR A 199 21.04 -2.14 9.20
C TYR A 199 21.37 -3.65 9.31
N ARG A 200 20.74 -4.35 10.27
CA ARG A 200 20.89 -5.79 10.52
C ARG A 200 19.82 -6.65 9.86
N PHE A 201 18.78 -6.08 9.24
CA PHE A 201 17.82 -6.89 8.47
C PHE A 201 18.50 -7.53 7.27
N GLY A 202 18.72 -8.85 7.35
CA GLY A 202 19.37 -9.66 6.32
C GLY A 202 20.89 -9.57 6.27
N LYS A 203 21.53 -8.58 6.91
CA LYS A 203 22.99 -8.44 6.97
C LYS A 203 23.51 -9.00 8.31
N GLY A 204 23.87 -10.29 8.27
CA GLY A 204 24.33 -11.04 9.44
C GLY A 204 24.06 -12.54 9.36
N MET A 205 23.23 -12.98 8.41
CA MET A 205 23.15 -14.40 8.05
C MET A 205 24.27 -14.73 7.08
N THR A 206 25.33 -15.37 7.55
CA THR A 206 26.28 -16.04 6.66
C THR A 206 25.49 -17.04 5.80
N PRO A 207 25.64 -17.00 4.45
CA PRO A 207 24.98 -17.97 3.59
C PRO A 207 25.36 -19.38 4.02
N LYS A 208 24.46 -20.37 3.85
CA LYS A 208 24.74 -21.77 4.25
C LYS A 208 26.07 -22.30 3.68
N ALA A 209 26.50 -21.80 2.51
CA ALA A 209 27.76 -22.15 1.87
C ALA A 209 29.02 -21.63 2.60
N TYR A 210 28.93 -20.54 3.37
CA TYR A 210 30.05 -19.93 4.10
C TYR A 210 29.89 -20.06 5.63
N ARG A 211 28.92 -20.85 6.10
CA ARG A 211 28.86 -21.24 7.50
C ARG A 211 30.04 -22.18 7.75
N LEU A 212 30.93 -21.79 8.66
CA LEU A 212 32.02 -22.65 9.12
C LEU A 212 31.41 -23.97 9.62
N SER A 213 31.61 -25.04 8.87
CA SER A 213 31.32 -26.39 9.35
C SER A 213 32.41 -26.79 10.34
N MET A 214 32.08 -27.61 11.34
CA MET A 214 33.08 -28.10 12.30
C MET A 214 34.25 -28.79 11.60
N ASN A 215 34.00 -29.45 10.48
CA ASN A 215 35.03 -30.09 9.65
C ASN A 215 35.98 -29.07 9.00
N SER A 216 35.46 -27.97 8.44
CA SER A 216 36.31 -26.90 7.88
C SER A 216 37.11 -26.17 8.95
N MET A 217 36.54 -26.01 10.15
CA MET A 217 37.26 -25.45 11.31
C MET A 217 38.42 -26.36 11.76
N ALA A 218 38.22 -27.68 11.79
CA ALA A 218 39.27 -28.63 12.16
C ALA A 218 40.46 -28.56 11.19
N VAL A 219 40.20 -28.54 9.89
CA VAL A 219 41.26 -28.45 8.85
C VAL A 219 42.03 -27.13 8.94
N ILE A 220 41.36 -26.02 9.27
CA ILE A 220 42.01 -24.73 9.45
C ILE A 220 42.88 -24.74 10.71
N MET A 221 42.39 -25.32 11.80
CA MET A 221 43.14 -25.44 13.05
C MET A 221 44.37 -26.34 12.91
N ASP A 222 44.27 -27.43 12.14
CA ASP A 222 45.41 -28.32 11.87
C ASP A 222 46.47 -27.64 10.98
N ASN A 223 46.06 -26.91 9.94
CA ASN A 223 47.03 -26.13 9.14
C ASN A 223 47.69 -25.00 9.95
N TYR A 224 46.92 -24.32 10.80
CA TYR A 224 47.46 -23.29 11.70
C TYR A 224 48.43 -23.89 12.72
N ALA A 225 48.12 -25.07 13.27
CA ALA A 225 48.99 -25.82 14.17
C ALA A 225 50.33 -26.17 13.51
N ASN A 226 50.31 -26.65 12.27
CA ASN A 226 51.51 -27.00 11.52
C ASN A 226 52.40 -25.77 11.26
N GLN A 227 51.82 -24.63 10.87
CA GLN A 227 52.57 -23.38 10.67
C GLN A 227 53.21 -22.87 11.97
N LEU A 228 52.49 -22.98 13.09
CA LEU A 228 53.04 -22.63 14.40
C LEU A 228 54.18 -23.55 14.84
N ALA A 229 54.04 -24.85 14.59
CA ALA A 229 55.07 -25.83 14.92
C ALA A 229 56.36 -25.60 14.12
N GLU A 230 56.24 -25.22 12.84
CA GLU A 230 57.39 -24.88 11.99
C GLU A 230 58.10 -23.59 12.44
N GLN A 231 57.37 -22.58 12.91
CA GLN A 231 57.94 -21.27 13.23
C GLN A 231 58.41 -21.11 14.68
N TYR A 232 57.70 -21.73 15.63
CA TYR A 232 57.92 -21.54 17.08
C TYR A 232 58.22 -22.84 17.84
N GLY A 233 58.26 -23.99 17.15
CA GLY A 233 58.50 -25.30 17.72
C GLY A 233 57.23 -26.00 18.21
N PRO A 234 57.27 -27.34 18.33
CA PRO A 234 56.09 -28.17 18.60
C PRO A 234 55.48 -27.91 19.99
N GLU A 235 56.32 -27.60 20.99
CA GLU A 235 55.91 -27.32 22.37
C GLU A 235 54.90 -26.14 22.41
N VAL A 236 55.25 -25.03 21.76
CA VAL A 236 54.49 -23.77 21.78
C VAL A 236 53.18 -23.90 21.00
N ALA A 237 53.19 -24.65 19.90
CA ALA A 237 51.99 -24.91 19.11
C ALA A 237 50.93 -25.68 19.92
N THR A 238 51.33 -26.70 20.68
CA THR A 238 50.40 -27.50 21.50
C THR A 238 49.78 -26.71 22.64
N GLU A 239 50.56 -25.82 23.30
CA GLU A 239 50.06 -24.96 24.38
C GLU A 239 49.02 -23.94 23.86
N ILE A 240 49.30 -23.30 22.73
CA ILE A 240 48.39 -22.32 22.11
C ILE A 240 47.09 -23.00 21.65
N LEU A 241 47.16 -24.22 21.12
CA LEU A 241 45.98 -25.00 20.73
C LEU A 241 45.16 -25.47 21.94
N ALA A 242 45.80 -25.89 23.03
CA ALA A 242 45.10 -26.25 24.26
C ALA A 242 44.38 -25.04 24.86
N ARG A 243 45.00 -23.85 24.78
CA ARG A 243 44.42 -22.58 25.22
C ARG A 243 43.29 -22.08 24.31
N SER A 244 43.37 -22.31 23.00
CA SER A 244 42.30 -21.92 22.07
C SER A 244 41.09 -22.86 22.17
N ARG A 245 41.32 -24.18 22.33
CA ARG A 245 40.26 -25.19 22.52
C ARG A 245 39.46 -24.98 23.79
N SER A 246 40.11 -24.62 24.90
CA SER A 246 39.43 -24.33 26.17
C SER A 246 38.54 -23.08 26.11
N ASN A 247 38.90 -22.09 25.30
CA ASN A 247 38.07 -20.89 25.10
C ASN A 247 36.84 -21.12 24.19
N LEU A 248 36.82 -22.20 23.40
CA LEU A 248 35.79 -22.44 22.38
C LEU A 248 34.80 -23.59 22.70
N ASN A 249 34.86 -24.25 23.88
CA ASN A 249 33.95 -25.34 24.27
C ASN A 249 33.74 -26.41 23.16
N LEU A 250 34.82 -26.79 22.46
CA LEU A 250 34.78 -27.71 21.31
C LEU A 250 34.78 -29.20 21.70
N SER A 251 34.69 -29.52 22.99
CA SER A 251 34.87 -30.87 23.54
C SER A 251 33.79 -31.87 23.11
N GLU A 252 32.62 -31.41 22.69
CA GLU A 252 31.47 -32.28 22.38
C GLU A 252 31.43 -32.75 20.90
N ALA A 253 32.18 -32.08 20.01
CA ALA A 253 32.17 -32.40 18.57
C ALA A 253 33.14 -33.51 18.15
N TYR A 254 34.09 -33.89 19.02
CA TYR A 254 35.04 -34.97 18.74
C TYR A 254 34.55 -36.35 19.24
N SER A 255 33.45 -36.39 19.99
CA SER A 255 32.90 -37.62 20.57
C SER A 255 32.07 -38.44 19.57
N THR A 256 31.63 -37.83 18.46
CA THR A 256 30.80 -38.49 17.44
C THR A 256 31.42 -38.35 16.05
N GLY A 257 32.47 -39.13 15.78
CA GLY A 257 32.93 -39.43 14.42
C GLY A 257 33.99 -38.49 13.83
N GLY A 258 35.25 -38.67 14.23
CA GLY A 258 36.43 -38.21 13.49
C GLY A 258 37.21 -39.40 12.91
N PRO A 259 37.85 -39.29 11.74
CA PRO A 259 38.63 -40.38 11.14
C PRO A 259 39.85 -40.72 11.98
N GLN A 260 40.14 -42.01 12.15
CA GLN A 260 41.32 -42.49 12.87
C GLN A 260 42.62 -42.03 12.19
N PRO A 261 43.67 -41.71 12.96
CA PRO A 261 44.97 -41.36 12.41
C PRO A 261 45.59 -42.56 11.66
N PRO A 262 46.36 -42.32 10.58
CA PRO A 262 47.01 -43.41 9.85
C PRO A 262 48.07 -44.07 10.74
N TYR A 263 47.91 -45.38 10.91
CA TYR A 263 48.84 -46.30 11.55
C TYR A 263 50.25 -46.17 10.95
N GLN A 264 51.21 -45.69 11.75
CA GLN A 264 52.62 -45.76 11.40
C GLN A 264 53.10 -47.21 11.48
N ARG A 265 53.36 -47.81 10.31
CA ARG A 265 53.99 -49.13 10.21
C ARG A 265 55.50 -48.96 10.45
N THR A 266 55.94 -49.27 11.66
CA THR A 266 57.36 -49.50 11.97
C THR A 266 57.87 -50.68 11.14
N ARG A 267 58.83 -50.43 10.25
CA ARG A 267 59.69 -51.47 9.66
C ARG A 267 61.01 -51.47 10.42
N SER A 268 61.24 -52.56 11.15
CA SER A 268 62.56 -53.16 11.37
C SER A 268 63.14 -53.65 10.06
#